data_AF-A0A1Y2XCP6-F1
#
_entry.id   AF-A0A1Y2XCP6-F1
#
_cell.length_a   1.000
_cell.length_b   1.000
_cell.length_c   1.000
_cell.angle_alpha   90.00
_cell.angle_beta   90.00
_cell.angle_gamma   90.00
#
_symmetry.space_group_name_H-M   'P 1'
#
loop_
_entity.id
_entity.type
_entity.pdbx_description
1 polymer ?
#
loop_
_entity_poly.entity_id
_entity_poly.type
_entity_poly.pdbx_seq_one_letter_code
_entity_poly.pdbx_strand_id
1 'polypeptide(L)'
;MITTILLLALSIGIAAVSSLPASSLQARQTWTLGYWAHELTDFGCKPIIFIWAKATIEPGNMGNTVGPRLSDGLKALFGPANVATQGVDYWGFIETNFYPGGAPPWGIFDMQLLVNAAATCPDSKIVAAGYSQGAALTHRAIEGLSQEVKDRIVGVVTFGDTQTLQDGGRIKDFDTNRTLIICNSGDLVCTGTLYVFPVHFDYVKWVPTATYYLAGKLLADAAVRPWPNGSFVFPNVTVPAPLPPIPPPPQPSTAIPMSLPPLPTPDGIGSPDTNALFI
;
A
#
# COMPACT_ATOMS: atom_id res chain seq x y z
N MET A 1 -29.94 -35.43 79.00
CA MET A 1 -30.62 -35.50 77.69
C MET A 1 -29.62 -35.11 76.63
N ILE A 2 -29.56 -35.92 75.58
CA ILE A 2 -28.59 -35.90 74.49
C ILE A 2 -28.94 -34.76 73.54
N THR A 3 -27.96 -33.92 73.17
CA THR A 3 -28.04 -33.11 71.96
C THR A 3 -26.67 -33.01 71.32
N THR A 4 -26.47 -33.87 70.35
CA THR A 4 -25.32 -33.98 69.44
C THR A 4 -25.23 -32.72 68.58
N ILE A 5 -24.12 -31.97 68.68
CA ILE A 5 -23.84 -30.84 67.78
C ILE A 5 -23.12 -31.38 66.55
N LEU A 6 -23.81 -31.36 65.42
CA LEU A 6 -23.31 -31.73 64.11
C LEU A 6 -22.44 -30.58 63.57
N LEU A 7 -21.12 -30.80 63.48
CA LEU A 7 -20.18 -29.88 62.83
C LEU A 7 -20.35 -29.97 61.30
N LEU A 8 -20.90 -28.92 60.69
CA LEU A 8 -20.91 -28.73 59.25
C LEU A 8 -19.53 -28.23 58.81
N ALA A 9 -18.70 -29.10 58.24
CA ALA A 9 -17.44 -28.69 57.62
C ALA A 9 -17.73 -28.02 56.27
N LEU A 10 -17.55 -26.69 56.19
CA LEU A 10 -17.65 -25.95 54.94
C LEU A 10 -16.33 -26.11 54.17
N SER A 11 -16.31 -26.99 53.18
CA SER A 11 -15.18 -27.17 52.27
C SER A 11 -15.10 -25.98 51.30
N ILE A 12 -14.15 -25.08 51.54
CA ILE A 12 -13.78 -24.05 50.56
C ILE A 12 -12.97 -24.73 49.47
N GLY A 13 -13.63 -25.09 48.37
CA GLY A 13 -12.96 -25.53 47.15
C GLY A 13 -12.20 -24.38 46.52
N ILE A 14 -10.87 -24.40 46.61
CA ILE A 14 -10.01 -23.51 45.83
C ILE A 14 -10.08 -24.01 44.37
N ALA A 15 -10.81 -23.30 43.53
CA ALA A 15 -10.73 -23.52 42.09
C ALA A 15 -9.32 -23.11 41.62
N ALA A 16 -8.49 -24.10 41.29
CA ALA A 16 -7.24 -23.84 40.59
C ALA A 16 -7.58 -23.31 39.20
N VAL A 17 -7.50 -22.00 39.02
CA VAL A 17 -7.49 -21.37 37.70
C VAL A 17 -6.17 -21.72 37.04
N SER A 18 -6.19 -22.76 36.21
CA SER A 18 -5.10 -23.11 35.33
C SER A 18 -4.86 -21.93 34.37
N SER A 19 -3.83 -21.13 34.63
CA SER A 19 -3.36 -20.13 33.68
C SER A 19 -2.81 -20.86 32.46
N LEU A 20 -3.61 -20.94 31.40
CA LEU A 20 -3.11 -21.36 30.10
C LEU A 20 -2.00 -20.39 29.66
N PRO A 21 -0.91 -20.87 29.03
CA PRO A 21 0.12 -19.98 28.52
C PRO A 21 -0.49 -19.05 27.47
N ALA A 22 -0.13 -17.77 27.53
CA ALA A 22 -0.62 -16.69 26.67
C ALA A 22 -0.26 -16.83 25.17
N SER A 23 0.18 -18.01 24.72
CA SER A 23 0.62 -18.28 23.35
C SER A 23 -0.53 -18.39 22.34
N SER A 24 -1.79 -18.47 22.79
CA SER A 24 -2.96 -18.49 21.90
C SER A 24 -3.62 -17.11 21.67
N LEU A 25 -3.06 -16.04 22.24
CA LEU A 25 -3.49 -14.64 22.02
C LEU A 25 -2.66 -13.92 20.93
N GLN A 26 -2.03 -14.66 20.01
CA GLN A 26 -1.31 -14.07 18.87
C GLN A 26 -2.25 -13.54 17.77
N ALA A 27 -3.55 -13.89 17.81
CA ALA A 27 -4.52 -13.57 16.77
C ALA A 27 -5.11 -12.14 16.90
N ARG A 28 -4.28 -11.09 16.97
CA ARG A 28 -4.67 -9.69 16.67
C ARG A 28 -3.55 -8.63 16.74
N GLN A 29 -2.27 -9.01 16.67
CA GLN A 29 -1.20 -8.01 16.75
C GLN A 29 -1.01 -7.33 15.39
N THR A 30 -1.53 -6.11 15.24
CA THR A 30 -1.08 -5.18 14.18
C THR A 30 0.39 -4.89 14.43
N TRP A 31 1.27 -5.31 13.52
CA TRP A 31 2.72 -5.07 13.66
C TRP A 31 3.11 -3.67 13.21
N THR A 32 2.32 -3.08 12.32
CA THR A 32 2.41 -1.67 11.97
C THR A 32 1.67 -0.86 13.02
N LEU A 33 2.42 -0.22 13.93
CA LEU A 33 1.84 0.56 15.02
C LEU A 33 1.48 1.97 14.51
N GLY A 34 0.19 2.19 14.25
CA GLY A 34 -0.35 3.50 13.91
C GLY A 34 -0.19 3.86 12.44
N TYR A 35 0.09 5.14 12.18
CA TYR A 35 0.11 5.73 10.83
C TYR A 35 1.53 5.95 10.29
N TRP A 36 2.55 5.49 11.02
CA TRP A 36 3.95 5.77 10.73
C TRP A 36 4.75 4.46 10.65
N ALA A 37 5.65 4.38 9.68
CA ALA A 37 6.64 3.32 9.59
C ALA A 37 7.97 3.86 9.03
N HIS A 38 9.04 3.65 9.79
CA HIS A 38 10.40 4.12 9.48
C HIS A 38 11.41 2.96 9.66
N GLU A 39 10.98 1.71 9.45
CA GLU A 39 11.77 0.54 9.88
C GLU A 39 13.06 0.38 9.07
N LEU A 40 13.10 0.86 7.82
CA LEU A 40 14.34 0.89 7.03
C LEU A 40 15.33 1.90 7.60
N THR A 41 14.88 3.11 7.91
CA THR A 41 15.76 4.18 8.43
C THR A 41 16.15 3.96 9.88
N ASP A 42 15.30 3.33 10.69
CA ASP A 42 15.53 3.11 12.12
C ASP A 42 16.33 1.83 12.39
N PHE A 43 16.08 0.76 11.62
CA PHE A 43 16.65 -0.57 11.89
C PHE A 43 17.52 -1.13 10.76
N GLY A 44 17.60 -0.44 9.61
CA GLY A 44 18.44 -0.83 8.48
C GLY A 44 17.90 -2.04 7.71
N CYS A 45 18.83 -2.80 7.12
CA CYS A 45 18.52 -3.87 6.19
C CYS A 45 17.76 -5.04 6.82
N LYS A 46 16.72 -5.51 6.13
CA LYS A 46 15.97 -6.74 6.42
C LYS A 46 15.87 -7.61 5.17
N PRO A 47 15.58 -8.93 5.29
CA PRO A 47 15.32 -9.80 4.14
C PRO A 47 14.38 -9.20 3.09
N ILE A 48 13.33 -8.51 3.56
CA ILE A 48 12.34 -7.85 2.73
C ILE A 48 12.30 -6.38 3.15
N ILE A 49 12.35 -5.48 2.17
CA ILE A 49 12.13 -4.06 2.38
C ILE A 49 10.89 -3.67 1.58
N PHE A 50 9.88 -3.15 2.28
CA PHE A 50 8.62 -2.70 1.71
C PHE A 50 8.54 -1.18 1.78
N ILE A 51 8.56 -0.53 0.61
CA ILE A 51 8.38 0.92 0.47
C ILE A 51 6.92 1.21 0.12
N TRP A 52 6.29 2.13 0.85
CA TRP A 52 4.88 2.45 0.71
C TRP A 52 4.60 3.95 0.53
N ALA A 53 3.73 4.29 -0.41
CA ALA A 53 3.18 5.64 -0.56
C ALA A 53 1.66 5.64 -0.32
N LYS A 54 1.21 6.29 0.76
CA LYS A 54 -0.21 6.43 1.16
C LYS A 54 -1.06 7.20 0.13
N ALA A 55 -2.37 7.24 0.28
CA ALA A 55 -3.24 8.10 -0.52
C ALA A 55 -3.26 9.57 -0.04
N THR A 56 -3.87 10.41 -0.87
CA THR A 56 -4.23 11.80 -0.52
C THR A 56 -4.96 11.82 0.82
N ILE A 57 -4.70 12.82 1.65
CA ILE A 57 -5.27 13.10 2.98
C ILE A 57 -5.14 11.99 4.04
N GLU A 58 -4.60 10.82 3.72
CA GLU A 58 -4.36 9.79 4.71
C GLU A 58 -3.33 10.25 5.76
N PRO A 59 -3.50 9.89 7.05
CA PRO A 59 -2.61 10.33 8.13
C PRO A 59 -1.24 9.66 8.07
N GLY A 60 -0.24 10.29 8.71
CA GLY A 60 1.12 9.77 8.82
C GLY A 60 1.77 9.49 7.46
N ASN A 61 2.64 8.49 7.36
CA ASN A 61 3.28 8.07 6.10
C ASN A 61 2.77 6.72 5.57
N MET A 62 2.04 5.97 6.40
CA MET A 62 1.39 4.72 6.01
C MET A 62 -0.08 4.89 5.64
N GLY A 63 -0.75 5.93 6.15
CA GLY A 63 -2.20 6.03 6.10
C GLY A 63 -2.89 5.11 7.09
N ASN A 64 -4.21 4.93 6.94
CA ASN A 64 -5.03 4.11 7.84
C ASN A 64 -5.86 3.04 7.11
N THR A 65 -5.71 2.93 5.78
CA THR A 65 -6.44 1.98 4.93
C THR A 65 -5.53 0.86 4.39
N VAL A 66 -5.04 0.98 3.16
CA VAL A 66 -4.35 -0.09 2.42
C VAL A 66 -2.95 -0.35 2.98
N GLY A 67 -2.18 0.70 3.25
CA GLY A 67 -0.77 0.61 3.63
C GLY A 67 -0.47 -0.26 4.84
N PRO A 68 -1.03 0.04 6.03
CA PRO A 68 -0.78 -0.76 7.23
C PRO A 68 -1.20 -2.22 7.06
N ARG A 69 -2.31 -2.47 6.34
CA ARG A 69 -2.83 -3.83 6.12
C ARG A 69 -1.95 -4.63 5.15
N LEU A 70 -1.39 -3.99 4.13
CA LEU A 70 -0.45 -4.63 3.22
C LEU A 70 0.89 -4.94 3.91
N SER A 71 1.39 -4.01 4.74
CA SER A 71 2.55 -4.27 5.60
C SER A 71 2.31 -5.44 6.56
N ASP A 72 1.19 -5.42 7.29
CA ASP A 72 0.83 -6.48 8.22
C ASP A 72 0.66 -7.83 7.50
N GLY A 73 0.11 -7.84 6.28
CA GLY A 73 0.02 -9.04 5.43
C GLY A 73 1.39 -9.63 5.10
N LEU A 74 2.35 -8.80 4.67
CA LEU A 74 3.72 -9.25 4.41
C LEU A 74 4.40 -9.74 5.70
N LYS A 75 4.25 -9.04 6.82
CA LYS A 75 4.79 -9.43 8.12
C LYS A 75 4.17 -10.72 8.65
N ALA A 76 2.90 -10.98 8.39
CA ALA A 76 2.23 -12.24 8.72
C ALA A 76 2.83 -13.42 7.95
N LEU A 77 3.14 -13.23 6.67
CA LEU A 77 3.69 -14.29 5.81
C LEU A 77 5.17 -14.57 6.07
N PHE A 78 5.96 -13.52 6.27
CA PHE A 78 7.43 -13.62 6.32
C PHE A 78 8.04 -13.43 7.71
N GLY A 79 7.22 -13.07 8.69
CA GLY A 79 7.64 -12.74 10.05
C GLY A 79 8.00 -11.25 10.19
N PRO A 80 7.54 -10.56 11.24
CA PRO A 80 7.75 -9.12 11.42
C PRO A 80 9.22 -8.72 11.56
N ALA A 81 10.07 -9.62 12.05
CA ALA A 81 11.51 -9.37 12.16
C ALA A 81 12.22 -9.32 10.80
N ASN A 82 11.59 -9.82 9.72
CA ASN A 82 12.19 -10.02 8.40
C ASN A 82 11.71 -9.01 7.35
N VAL A 83 10.72 -8.18 7.69
CA VAL A 83 10.15 -7.18 6.80
C VAL A 83 10.37 -5.80 7.42
N ALA A 84 11.17 -4.95 6.77
CA ALA A 84 11.23 -3.52 7.07
C ALA A 84 10.18 -2.80 6.24
N THR A 85 9.21 -2.16 6.89
CA THR A 85 8.22 -1.28 6.29
C THR A 85 8.65 0.17 6.41
N GLN A 86 8.63 0.87 5.29
CA GLN A 86 9.01 2.27 5.20
C GLN A 86 7.94 3.04 4.43
N GLY A 87 7.26 3.95 5.13
CA GLY A 87 6.39 4.92 4.48
C GLY A 87 7.20 6.08 3.89
N VAL A 88 6.68 6.67 2.81
CA VAL A 88 7.19 7.90 2.22
C VAL A 88 6.60 9.09 2.98
N ASP A 89 7.45 9.93 3.56
CA ASP A 89 7.06 11.10 4.35
C ASP A 89 6.61 12.26 3.44
N TYR A 90 5.43 12.13 2.86
CA TYR A 90 4.83 13.18 2.04
C TYR A 90 3.42 13.52 2.54
N TRP A 91 3.08 14.80 2.51
CA TRP A 91 1.84 15.31 3.12
C TRP A 91 0.56 14.73 2.52
N GLY A 92 0.56 14.41 1.22
CA GLY A 92 -0.61 13.87 0.53
C GLY A 92 -1.71 14.92 0.31
N PHE A 93 -1.37 16.15 -0.05
CA PHE A 93 -2.36 17.21 -0.26
C PHE A 93 -3.17 17.00 -1.55
N ILE A 94 -4.43 17.45 -1.55
CA ILE A 94 -5.35 17.29 -2.68
C ILE A 94 -4.80 17.97 -3.93
N GLU A 95 -4.37 19.22 -3.79
CA GLU A 95 -3.77 20.06 -4.82
C GLU A 95 -2.53 19.42 -5.45
N THR A 96 -1.82 18.55 -4.72
CA THR A 96 -0.62 17.90 -5.26
C THR A 96 -0.94 16.79 -6.29
N ASN A 97 -2.22 16.41 -6.46
CA ASN A 97 -2.65 15.51 -7.54
C ASN A 97 -2.57 16.19 -8.92
N PHE A 98 -2.52 17.51 -8.97
CA PHE A 98 -2.51 18.29 -10.21
C PHE A 98 -1.09 18.61 -10.71
N TYR A 99 -0.04 18.22 -9.99
CA TYR A 99 1.31 18.29 -10.52
C TYR A 99 1.47 17.37 -11.74
N PRO A 100 2.36 17.71 -12.68
CA PRO A 100 2.73 16.79 -13.76
C PRO A 100 3.11 15.42 -13.20
N GLY A 101 2.46 14.37 -13.70
CA GLY A 101 2.66 13.00 -13.22
C GLY A 101 1.87 12.61 -11.98
N GLY A 102 0.97 13.47 -11.47
CA GLY A 102 -0.05 13.14 -10.47
C GLY A 102 0.39 13.15 -9.01
N ALA A 103 1.63 13.55 -8.71
CA ALA A 103 2.19 13.54 -7.37
C ALA A 103 3.20 14.69 -7.17
N PRO A 104 3.45 15.12 -5.92
CA PRO A 104 4.38 16.20 -5.64
C PRO A 104 5.84 15.78 -5.92
N PRO A 105 6.67 16.64 -6.56
CA PRO A 105 8.07 16.33 -6.86
C PRO A 105 8.92 15.95 -5.65
N TRP A 106 8.67 16.55 -4.48
CA TRP A 106 9.39 16.20 -3.25
C TRP A 106 9.05 14.79 -2.77
N GLY A 107 7.78 14.39 -2.78
CA GLY A 107 7.40 13.02 -2.40
C GLY A 107 7.97 11.98 -3.36
N ILE A 108 8.02 12.30 -4.67
CA ILE A 108 8.68 11.47 -5.69
C ILE A 108 10.16 11.29 -5.36
N PHE A 109 10.85 12.39 -5.05
CA PHE A 109 12.26 12.37 -4.68
C PHE A 109 12.51 11.60 -3.37
N ASP A 110 11.66 11.78 -2.36
CA ASP A 110 11.77 11.05 -1.09
C ASP A 110 11.62 9.54 -1.29
N MET A 111 10.66 9.10 -2.12
CA MET A 111 10.55 7.68 -2.45
C MET A 111 11.75 7.17 -3.25
N GLN A 112 12.31 7.97 -4.16
CA GLN A 112 13.57 7.61 -4.84
C GLN A 112 14.71 7.44 -3.85
N LEU A 113 14.86 8.34 -2.88
CA LEU A 113 15.88 8.21 -1.83
C LEU A 113 15.69 6.94 -1.02
N LEU A 114 14.46 6.62 -0.61
CA LEU A 114 14.15 5.40 0.15
C LEU A 114 14.42 4.12 -0.63
N VAL A 115 14.08 4.08 -1.93
CA VAL A 115 14.37 2.92 -2.77
C VAL A 115 15.88 2.79 -3.04
N ASN A 116 16.59 3.90 -3.25
CA ASN A 116 18.06 3.88 -3.35
C ASN A 116 18.70 3.39 -2.04
N ALA A 117 18.23 3.87 -0.88
CA ALA A 117 18.68 3.41 0.43
C ALA A 117 18.42 1.90 0.59
N ALA A 118 17.24 1.41 0.22
CA ALA A 118 16.93 -0.01 0.22
C ALA A 118 17.86 -0.81 -0.72
N ALA A 119 18.26 -0.24 -1.86
CA ALA A 119 19.20 -0.87 -2.78
C ALA A 119 20.64 -0.96 -2.25
N THR A 120 21.01 -0.18 -1.23
CA THR A 120 22.28 -0.35 -0.50
C THR A 120 22.32 -1.61 0.36
N CYS A 121 21.19 -2.30 0.54
CA CYS A 121 21.10 -3.61 1.16
C CYS A 121 21.20 -4.71 0.08
N PRO A 122 22.42 -5.23 -0.21
CA PRO A 122 22.69 -6.04 -1.41
C PRO A 122 21.95 -7.39 -1.44
N ASP A 123 21.45 -7.84 -0.30
CA ASP A 123 20.74 -9.11 -0.16
C ASP A 123 19.22 -8.93 -0.01
N SER A 124 18.78 -7.71 0.29
CA SER A 124 17.37 -7.40 0.49
C SER A 124 16.59 -7.47 -0.81
N LYS A 125 15.36 -7.98 -0.69
CA LYS A 125 14.38 -7.97 -1.76
C LYS A 125 13.47 -6.76 -1.56
N ILE A 126 13.42 -5.88 -2.54
CA ILE A 126 12.66 -4.63 -2.46
C ILE A 126 11.30 -4.83 -3.12
N VAL A 127 10.24 -4.52 -2.39
CA VAL A 127 8.89 -4.39 -2.95
C VAL A 127 8.38 -2.98 -2.68
N ALA A 128 7.62 -2.44 -3.62
CA ALA A 128 7.04 -1.11 -3.52
C ALA A 128 5.54 -1.15 -3.75
N ALA A 129 4.79 -0.25 -3.12
CA ALA A 129 3.39 -0.06 -3.47
C ALA A 129 2.88 1.35 -3.17
N GLY A 130 1.78 1.72 -3.81
CA GLY A 130 1.11 2.98 -3.54
C GLY A 130 -0.39 2.96 -3.82
N TYR A 131 -1.12 3.87 -3.18
CA TYR A 131 -2.57 4.01 -3.32
C TYR A 131 -2.95 5.44 -3.77
N SER A 132 -3.81 5.58 -4.78
CA SER A 132 -4.30 6.88 -5.27
C SER A 132 -3.14 7.79 -5.71
N GLN A 133 -2.98 8.98 -5.13
CA GLN A 133 -1.79 9.83 -5.33
C GLN A 133 -0.46 9.10 -5.05
N GLY A 134 -0.44 8.19 -4.06
CA GLY A 134 0.74 7.38 -3.77
C GLY A 134 1.08 6.39 -4.89
N ALA A 135 0.10 5.96 -5.68
CA ALA A 135 0.37 5.18 -6.89
C ALA A 135 1.11 6.04 -7.93
N ALA A 136 0.62 7.26 -8.19
CA ALA A 136 1.30 8.21 -9.07
C ALA A 136 2.74 8.49 -8.62
N LEU A 137 2.91 8.70 -7.31
CA LEU A 137 4.22 8.88 -6.68
C LEU A 137 5.13 7.66 -6.94
N THR A 138 4.61 6.45 -6.76
CA THR A 138 5.31 5.18 -7.02
C THR A 138 5.77 5.06 -8.48
N HIS A 139 4.89 5.40 -9.44
CA HIS A 139 5.25 5.42 -10.86
C HIS A 139 6.44 6.34 -11.11
N ARG A 140 6.28 7.63 -10.77
CA ARG A 140 7.29 8.65 -11.05
C ARG A 140 8.61 8.38 -10.34
N ALA A 141 8.55 7.86 -9.12
CA ALA A 141 9.74 7.52 -8.37
C ALA A 141 10.52 6.43 -9.11
N ILE A 142 9.88 5.31 -9.45
CA ILE A 142 10.51 4.17 -10.11
C ILE A 142 11.04 4.55 -11.49
N GLU A 143 10.28 5.32 -12.29
CA GLU A 143 10.69 5.79 -13.62
C GLU A 143 12.06 6.48 -13.58
N GLY A 144 12.28 7.34 -12.58
CA GLY A 144 13.51 8.12 -12.41
C GLY A 144 14.67 7.38 -11.73
N LEU A 145 14.52 6.10 -11.36
CA LEU A 145 15.62 5.30 -10.81
C LEU A 145 16.57 4.81 -11.91
N SER A 146 17.83 4.54 -11.53
CA SER A 146 18.77 3.85 -12.42
C SER A 146 18.31 2.41 -12.70
N GLN A 147 18.78 1.83 -13.81
CA GLN A 147 18.41 0.46 -14.16
C GLN A 147 18.86 -0.54 -13.09
N GLU A 148 20.04 -0.33 -12.51
CA GLU A 148 20.59 -1.17 -11.45
C GLU A 148 19.66 -1.21 -10.24
N VAL A 149 19.08 -0.06 -9.86
CA VAL A 149 18.12 0.02 -8.74
C VAL A 149 16.78 -0.60 -9.13
N LYS A 150 16.29 -0.37 -10.35
CA LYS A 150 15.07 -1.02 -10.86
C LYS A 150 15.18 -2.56 -10.85
N ASP A 151 16.37 -3.09 -11.12
CA ASP A 151 16.63 -4.54 -11.08
C ASP A 151 16.60 -5.11 -9.66
N ARG A 152 16.73 -4.28 -8.61
CA ARG A 152 16.57 -4.67 -7.21
C ARG A 152 15.10 -4.78 -6.75
N ILE A 153 14.17 -4.17 -7.47
CA ILE A 153 12.74 -4.19 -7.15
C ILE A 153 12.11 -5.48 -7.66
N VAL A 154 11.66 -6.37 -6.78
CA VAL A 154 11.13 -7.68 -7.19
C VAL A 154 9.65 -7.61 -7.59
N GLY A 155 8.91 -6.62 -7.08
CA GLY A 155 7.49 -6.46 -7.38
C GLY A 155 6.93 -5.11 -6.92
N VAL A 156 5.97 -4.61 -7.68
CA VAL A 156 5.27 -3.34 -7.43
C VAL A 156 3.76 -3.56 -7.51
N VAL A 157 3.01 -2.97 -6.57
CA VAL A 157 1.54 -2.96 -6.60
C VAL A 157 1.01 -1.55 -6.51
N THR A 158 0.05 -1.18 -7.36
CA THR A 158 -0.68 0.08 -7.22
C THR A 158 -2.17 -0.16 -7.03
N PHE A 159 -2.83 0.69 -6.24
CA PHE A 159 -4.27 0.64 -5.97
C PHE A 159 -4.91 1.96 -6.39
N GLY A 160 -6.06 1.94 -7.05
CA GLY A 160 -6.77 3.16 -7.44
C GLY A 160 -5.86 4.13 -8.19
N ASP A 161 -5.11 3.60 -9.13
CA ASP A 161 -3.93 4.25 -9.68
C ASP A 161 -4.33 5.36 -10.66
N THR A 162 -4.07 6.61 -10.25
CA THR A 162 -4.47 7.81 -10.97
C THR A 162 -3.71 8.01 -12.28
N GLN A 163 -2.68 7.21 -12.55
CA GLN A 163 -1.85 7.30 -13.75
C GLN A 163 -2.03 6.09 -14.68
N THR A 164 -2.93 5.15 -14.34
CA THR A 164 -3.17 3.95 -15.15
C THR A 164 -3.42 4.26 -16.63
N LEU A 165 -4.33 5.18 -16.95
CA LEU A 165 -4.62 5.52 -18.35
C LEU A 165 -3.45 6.28 -18.99
N GLN A 166 -2.88 7.24 -18.26
CA GLN A 166 -1.85 8.17 -18.73
C GLN A 166 -0.54 7.45 -19.08
N ASP A 167 -0.24 6.35 -18.39
CA ASP A 167 0.97 5.55 -18.62
C ASP A 167 0.72 4.26 -19.40
N GLY A 168 -0.53 4.03 -19.84
CA GLY A 168 -0.90 2.88 -20.67
C GLY A 168 -0.92 1.56 -19.90
N GLY A 169 -1.35 1.60 -18.64
CA GLY A 169 -1.52 0.42 -17.79
C GLY A 169 -0.21 -0.20 -17.31
N ARG A 170 0.84 0.61 -17.17
CA ARG A 170 2.18 0.19 -16.73
C ARG A 170 2.91 1.33 -16.03
N ILE A 171 3.95 1.00 -15.28
CA ILE A 171 5.00 1.94 -14.89
C ILE A 171 5.98 2.02 -16.07
N LYS A 172 6.31 3.22 -16.56
CA LYS A 172 7.23 3.35 -17.70
C LYS A 172 8.62 2.87 -17.32
N ASP A 173 9.32 2.27 -18.30
CA ASP A 173 10.68 1.76 -18.15
C ASP A 173 10.86 0.81 -16.95
N PHE A 174 9.81 0.06 -16.61
CA PHE A 174 9.81 -0.98 -15.59
C PHE A 174 9.07 -2.22 -16.10
N ASP A 175 9.47 -3.40 -15.62
CA ASP A 175 8.96 -4.68 -16.09
C ASP A 175 7.49 -4.88 -15.70
N THR A 176 6.63 -5.04 -16.70
CA THR A 176 5.19 -5.27 -16.49
C THR A 176 4.92 -6.60 -15.79
N ASN A 177 5.80 -7.60 -15.93
CA ASN A 177 5.66 -8.84 -15.18
C ASN A 177 5.90 -8.66 -13.69
N ARG A 178 6.61 -7.60 -13.28
CA ARG A 178 6.85 -7.23 -11.88
C ARG A 178 5.89 -6.16 -11.38
N THR A 179 4.85 -5.83 -12.14
CA THR A 179 3.86 -4.81 -11.77
C THR A 179 2.46 -5.40 -11.69
N LEU A 180 1.69 -4.98 -10.68
CA LEU A 180 0.26 -5.25 -10.56
C LEU A 180 -0.50 -3.96 -10.29
N ILE A 181 -1.33 -3.55 -11.24
CA ILE A 181 -2.20 -2.37 -11.10
C ILE A 181 -3.62 -2.87 -10.76
N ILE A 182 -4.16 -2.40 -9.63
CA ILE A 182 -5.47 -2.79 -9.11
C ILE A 182 -6.42 -1.59 -9.21
N CYS A 183 -7.42 -1.71 -10.08
CA CYS A 183 -8.46 -0.71 -10.25
C CYS A 183 -9.84 -1.33 -10.04
N ASN A 184 -10.63 -0.74 -9.15
CA ASN A 184 -12.02 -1.11 -8.97
C ASN A 184 -12.83 -0.76 -10.22
N SER A 185 -13.81 -1.61 -10.56
CA SER A 185 -14.78 -1.26 -11.59
C SER A 185 -15.54 0.02 -11.19
N GLY A 186 -15.62 0.98 -12.12
CA GLY A 186 -16.24 2.28 -11.89
C GLY A 186 -15.34 3.32 -11.19
N ASP A 187 -14.11 2.99 -10.85
CA ASP A 187 -13.16 3.97 -10.32
C ASP A 187 -12.59 4.84 -11.44
N LEU A 188 -13.15 6.05 -11.60
CA LEU A 188 -12.82 6.95 -12.70
C LEU A 188 -11.42 7.58 -12.57
N VAL A 189 -10.74 7.44 -11.42
CA VAL A 189 -9.37 7.93 -11.34
C VAL A 189 -8.42 7.09 -12.19
N CYS A 190 -8.70 5.79 -12.31
CA CYS A 190 -7.95 4.88 -13.18
C CYS A 190 -8.18 5.14 -14.67
N THR A 191 -9.18 5.96 -15.03
CA THR A 191 -9.54 6.27 -16.42
C THR A 191 -9.16 7.71 -16.80
N GLY A 192 -8.14 8.27 -16.15
CA GLY A 192 -7.56 9.57 -16.50
C GLY A 192 -8.32 10.79 -15.98
N THR A 193 -9.16 10.61 -14.96
CA THR A 193 -9.82 11.73 -14.27
C THR A 193 -9.35 11.82 -12.81
N LEU A 194 -9.79 12.85 -12.08
CA LEU A 194 -9.66 12.89 -10.62
C LEU A 194 -11.04 12.93 -9.94
N TYR A 195 -12.07 12.40 -10.60
CA TYR A 195 -13.39 12.25 -10.00
C TYR A 195 -13.39 11.06 -9.04
N VAL A 196 -13.45 11.37 -7.73
CA VAL A 196 -13.39 10.37 -6.67
C VAL A 196 -14.80 9.91 -6.30
N PHE A 197 -15.14 8.67 -6.64
CA PHE A 197 -16.38 8.01 -6.22
C PHE A 197 -16.15 7.05 -5.05
N PRO A 198 -17.21 6.62 -4.32
CA PRO A 198 -17.06 5.70 -3.18
C PRO A 198 -16.25 4.43 -3.46
N VAL A 199 -16.32 3.91 -4.69
CA VAL A 199 -15.54 2.74 -5.13
C VAL A 199 -14.03 2.97 -5.06
N HIS A 200 -13.57 4.22 -5.09
CA HIS A 200 -12.16 4.57 -4.93
C HIS A 200 -11.64 4.31 -3.51
N PHE A 201 -12.52 4.18 -2.51
CA PHE A 201 -12.14 3.93 -1.10
C PHE A 201 -12.21 2.44 -0.71
N ASP A 202 -12.67 1.56 -1.62
CA ASP A 202 -12.90 0.14 -1.35
C ASP A 202 -11.76 -0.75 -1.88
N TYR A 203 -10.50 -0.39 -1.57
CA TYR A 203 -9.31 -1.15 -1.97
C TYR A 203 -8.77 -2.10 -0.90
N VAL A 204 -9.19 -1.95 0.36
CA VAL A 204 -8.78 -2.87 1.44
C VAL A 204 -9.12 -4.32 1.11
N LYS A 205 -10.23 -4.58 0.40
CA LYS A 205 -10.63 -5.92 -0.05
C LYS A 205 -9.59 -6.60 -0.97
N TRP A 206 -8.74 -5.83 -1.64
CA TRP A 206 -7.70 -6.32 -2.55
C TRP A 206 -6.35 -6.52 -1.88
N VAL A 207 -6.17 -6.10 -0.62
CA VAL A 207 -4.93 -6.29 0.13
C VAL A 207 -4.47 -7.76 0.17
N PRO A 208 -5.35 -8.77 0.39
CA PRO A 208 -4.92 -10.17 0.34
C PRO A 208 -4.32 -10.55 -1.03
N THR A 209 -4.96 -10.14 -2.13
CA THR A 209 -4.46 -10.42 -3.48
C THR A 209 -3.10 -9.77 -3.73
N ALA A 210 -2.95 -8.51 -3.35
CA ALA A 210 -1.67 -7.79 -3.46
C ALA A 210 -0.56 -8.42 -2.60
N THR A 211 -0.91 -8.82 -1.38
CA THR A 211 0.01 -9.51 -0.45
C THR A 211 0.54 -10.80 -1.07
N TYR A 212 -0.36 -11.62 -1.62
CA TYR A 212 0.00 -12.88 -2.26
C TYR A 212 0.77 -12.69 -3.58
N TYR A 213 0.44 -11.67 -4.37
CA TYR A 213 1.21 -11.31 -5.55
C TYR A 213 2.67 -10.97 -5.19
N LEU A 214 2.87 -10.05 -4.24
CA LEU A 214 4.21 -9.67 -3.77
C LEU A 214 4.93 -10.86 -3.13
N ALA A 215 4.25 -11.69 -2.36
CA ALA A 215 4.81 -12.91 -1.79
C ALA A 215 5.31 -13.87 -2.88
N GLY A 216 4.54 -14.07 -3.95
CA GLY A 216 4.96 -14.87 -5.10
C GLY A 216 6.22 -14.34 -5.77
N LYS A 217 6.33 -13.02 -5.93
CA LYS A 217 7.55 -12.37 -6.46
C LYS A 217 8.76 -12.55 -5.55
N LEU A 218 8.56 -12.35 -4.25
CA LEU A 218 9.60 -12.52 -3.24
C LEU A 218 10.13 -13.96 -3.20
N LEU A 219 9.24 -14.95 -3.24
CA LEU A 219 9.62 -16.37 -3.23
C LEU A 219 10.31 -16.80 -4.53
N ALA A 220 9.81 -16.35 -5.69
CA ALA A 220 10.46 -16.64 -6.97
C ALA A 220 11.87 -16.06 -7.03
N ASP A 221 12.05 -14.83 -6.56
CA ASP A 221 13.37 -14.20 -6.47
C ASP A 221 14.24 -14.87 -5.39
N ALA A 222 13.68 -15.34 -4.26
CA ALA A 222 14.40 -16.10 -3.23
C ALA A 222 14.92 -17.44 -3.73
N ALA A 223 14.20 -18.11 -4.63
CA ALA A 223 14.62 -19.37 -5.22
C ALA A 223 15.86 -19.20 -6.12
N VAL A 224 16.02 -18.03 -6.76
CA VAL A 224 17.17 -17.72 -7.63
C VAL A 224 18.30 -17.06 -6.85
N ARG A 225 17.97 -16.15 -5.93
CA ARG A 225 18.91 -15.38 -5.09
C ARG A 225 18.55 -15.58 -3.61
N PRO A 226 18.98 -16.68 -2.99
CA PRO A 226 18.68 -16.95 -1.58
C PRO A 226 19.35 -15.92 -0.68
N TRP A 227 18.77 -15.72 0.50
CA TRP A 227 19.39 -14.87 1.51
C TRP A 227 20.73 -15.48 1.98
N PRO A 228 21.80 -14.69 2.17
CA PRO A 228 23.13 -15.22 2.41
C PRO A 228 23.28 -16.09 3.66
N ASN A 229 24.25 -17.00 3.58
CA ASN A 229 24.73 -17.83 4.68
C ASN A 229 23.65 -18.71 5.34
N GLY A 230 22.49 -18.90 4.69
CA GLY A 230 21.35 -19.62 5.26
C GLY A 230 20.77 -18.96 6.52
N SER A 231 21.15 -17.72 6.82
CA SER A 231 20.74 -16.99 8.03
C SER A 231 19.25 -16.65 8.07
N PHE A 232 18.60 -16.68 6.90
CA PHE A 232 17.16 -16.61 6.75
C PHE A 232 16.73 -17.55 5.62
N VAL A 233 15.75 -18.40 5.89
CA VAL A 233 15.08 -19.21 4.88
C VAL A 233 13.68 -18.63 4.73
N PHE A 234 13.33 -18.23 3.52
CA PHE A 234 11.97 -17.76 3.25
C PHE A 234 10.98 -18.87 3.61
N PRO A 235 9.95 -18.56 4.42
CA PRO A 235 8.96 -19.56 4.81
C PRO A 235 8.29 -20.13 3.56
N ASN A 236 7.92 -21.41 3.64
CA ASN A 236 7.14 -22.07 2.61
C ASN A 236 5.69 -21.56 2.67
N VAL A 237 5.47 -20.41 2.05
CA VAL A 237 4.15 -19.77 1.96
C VAL A 237 3.43 -20.33 0.74
N THR A 238 2.28 -20.96 0.96
CA THR A 238 1.40 -21.36 -0.13
C THR A 238 0.68 -20.12 -0.66
N VAL A 239 1.07 -19.68 -1.86
CA VAL A 239 0.36 -18.63 -2.61
C VAL A 239 -0.83 -19.30 -3.34
N PRO A 240 -2.09 -18.94 -3.03
CA PRO A 240 -3.25 -19.51 -3.72
C PRO A 240 -3.19 -19.24 -5.22
N ALA A 241 -3.38 -20.27 -6.03
CA ALA A 241 -3.42 -20.17 -7.49
C ALA A 241 -4.79 -20.66 -8.02
N PRO A 242 -5.47 -19.89 -8.91
CA PRO A 242 -5.12 -18.52 -9.31
C PRO A 242 -5.39 -17.52 -8.17
N LEU A 243 -4.66 -16.39 -8.17
CA LEU A 243 -5.04 -15.25 -7.34
C LEU A 243 -6.48 -14.84 -7.68
N PRO A 244 -7.26 -14.31 -6.72
CA PRO A 244 -8.60 -13.82 -7.00
C PRO A 244 -8.56 -12.88 -8.22
N PRO A 245 -9.46 -13.05 -9.20
CA PRO A 245 -9.42 -12.27 -10.43
C PRO A 245 -9.50 -10.79 -10.09
N ILE A 246 -8.45 -10.04 -10.44
CA ILE A 246 -8.44 -8.59 -10.36
C ILE A 246 -9.11 -8.08 -11.64
N PRO A 247 -9.98 -7.06 -11.57
CA PRO A 247 -10.49 -6.41 -12.77
C PRO A 247 -9.31 -6.01 -13.67
N PRO A 248 -9.32 -6.35 -14.98
CA PRO A 248 -8.25 -5.91 -15.85
C PRO A 248 -8.15 -4.39 -15.78
N PRO A 249 -6.93 -3.81 -15.76
CA PRO A 249 -6.79 -2.36 -15.80
C PRO A 249 -7.56 -1.83 -17.02
N PRO A 250 -8.22 -0.67 -16.91
CA PRO A 250 -8.93 -0.07 -18.02
C PRO A 250 -8.02 -0.05 -19.25
N GLN A 251 -8.41 -0.78 -20.30
CA GLN A 251 -7.63 -0.79 -21.52
C GLN A 251 -7.72 0.60 -22.14
N PRO A 252 -6.64 1.11 -22.76
CA PRO A 252 -6.67 2.33 -23.57
C PRO A 252 -7.47 2.05 -24.87
N SER A 253 -8.77 1.79 -24.74
CA SER A 253 -9.71 1.61 -25.84
C SER A 253 -10.53 2.88 -25.94
N THR A 254 -10.21 3.69 -26.95
CA THR A 254 -10.96 4.86 -27.44
C THR A 254 -11.75 5.56 -26.35
N ALA A 255 -11.16 6.59 -25.75
CA ALA A 255 -11.95 7.64 -25.13
C ALA A 255 -13.07 7.98 -26.12
N ILE A 256 -14.29 7.53 -25.86
CA ILE A 256 -15.45 8.18 -26.44
C ILE A 256 -15.34 9.57 -25.84
N PRO A 257 -15.11 10.63 -26.62
CA PRO A 257 -15.11 11.96 -26.06
C PRO A 257 -16.48 12.10 -25.41
N MET A 258 -16.53 12.11 -24.07
CA MET A 258 -17.68 12.66 -23.40
C MET A 258 -17.69 14.12 -23.82
N SER A 259 -18.48 14.44 -24.84
CA SER A 259 -18.82 15.81 -25.13
C SER A 259 -19.51 16.30 -23.86
N LEU A 260 -18.77 17.04 -23.04
CA LEU A 260 -19.40 17.87 -22.02
C LEU A 260 -20.48 18.67 -22.75
N PRO A 261 -21.74 18.68 -22.28
CA PRO A 261 -22.71 19.60 -22.83
C PRO A 261 -22.09 21.00 -22.79
N PRO A 262 -22.23 21.80 -23.86
CA PRO A 262 -21.67 23.14 -23.88
C PRO A 262 -22.15 23.88 -22.62
N LEU A 263 -21.19 24.51 -21.93
CA LEU A 263 -21.52 25.43 -20.84
C LEU A 263 -22.63 26.37 -21.34
N PRO A 264 -23.72 26.57 -20.57
CA PRO A 264 -24.75 27.52 -20.96
C PRO A 264 -24.05 28.85 -21.25
N THR A 265 -24.23 29.33 -22.48
CA THR A 265 -23.79 30.67 -22.85
C THR A 265 -24.45 31.65 -21.88
N PRO A 266 -23.72 32.64 -21.34
CA PRO A 266 -24.35 33.67 -20.54
C PRO A 266 -25.38 34.37 -21.42
N ASP A 267 -26.66 34.18 -21.13
CA ASP A 267 -27.72 34.92 -21.79
C ASP A 267 -27.51 36.40 -21.48
N GLY A 268 -27.17 37.16 -22.52
CA GLY A 268 -27.38 38.60 -22.63
C GLY A 268 -26.85 39.45 -21.47
N ILE A 269 -25.53 39.62 -21.36
CA ILE A 269 -25.00 40.87 -20.83
C ILE A 269 -24.76 41.79 -22.03
N GLY A 270 -25.64 42.79 -22.15
CA GLY A 270 -25.48 43.89 -23.08
C GLY A 270 -24.13 44.60 -22.92
N SER A 271 -23.70 45.21 -24.02
CA SER A 271 -22.55 46.09 -24.22
C SER A 271 -21.99 46.79 -22.96
N PRO A 272 -20.65 46.94 -22.84
CA PRO A 272 -20.01 47.47 -21.64
C PRO A 272 -20.20 48.98 -21.57
N ASP A 273 -20.89 49.45 -20.53
CA ASP A 273 -20.67 50.80 -20.02
C ASP A 273 -19.59 50.73 -18.93
N THR A 274 -18.54 51.50 -19.16
CA THR A 274 -17.40 51.69 -18.28
C THR A 274 -17.84 52.28 -16.94
N ASN A 275 -17.55 51.60 -15.83
CA ASN A 275 -16.84 52.16 -14.66
C ASN A 275 -16.77 51.20 -13.47
N ALA A 276 -15.52 50.93 -13.07
CA ALA A 276 -15.01 50.94 -11.69
C ALA A 276 -15.72 50.12 -10.59
N LEU A 277 -15.07 49.07 -10.07
CA LEU A 277 -14.25 49.14 -8.83
C LEU A 277 -13.82 47.74 -8.37
N PHE A 278 -12.52 47.65 -8.06
CA PHE A 278 -11.87 46.60 -7.27
C PHE A 278 -12.51 46.48 -5.89
N ILE A 279 -12.76 45.24 -5.42
CA ILE A 279 -12.25 44.63 -4.18
C ILE A 279 -12.10 43.13 -4.42
#